data_AF-A0AAF0E398-F1
#
_entry.id   AF-A0AAF0E398-F1
#
_cell.length_a   1.000
_cell.length_b   1.000
_cell.length_c   1.000
_cell.angle_alpha   90.00
_cell.angle_beta   90.00
_cell.angle_gamma   90.00
#
_symmetry.space_group_name_H-M   'P 1'
#
loop_
_entity.id
_entity.type
_entity.pdbx_description
1 polymer ?
#
loop_
_entity_poly.entity_id
_entity_poly.type
_entity_poly.pdbx_seq_one_letter_code
_entity_poly.pdbx_strand_id
1 'polypeptide(L)'
;MAANEPPAFVPAPERAPPDLKPYRLNGTQDMLELFDLMPLYDRAVRPYLRPEPALPKTFPKELTQLLMKPEYTYAPIVPFDTETLNNAFSVEPSSTPAQGIDVSLLEADEQESPIPKKKKAPNNERPDPRKKRVVLISKKKAQ
;
A
#
# COMPACT_ATOMS: atom_id res chain seq x y z
N MET A 1 -18.85 34.87 -1.51
CA MET A 1 -18.43 33.52 -1.95
C MET A 1 -16.96 33.60 -2.31
N ALA A 2 -16.08 33.12 -1.43
CA ALA A 2 -14.63 33.18 -1.64
C ALA A 2 -14.18 31.85 -2.28
N ALA A 3 -13.49 31.94 -3.41
CA ALA A 3 -12.94 30.80 -4.12
C ALA A 3 -11.75 30.23 -3.34
N ASN A 4 -11.80 28.94 -3.00
CA ASN A 4 -10.67 28.20 -2.44
C ASN A 4 -9.76 27.77 -3.59
N GLU A 5 -8.76 28.59 -3.93
CA GLU A 5 -7.68 28.15 -4.80
C GLU A 5 -6.74 27.19 -4.05
N PRO A 6 -6.27 26.11 -4.71
CA PRO A 6 -5.29 25.23 -4.11
C PRO A 6 -3.97 26.00 -3.87
N PRO A 7 -3.25 25.74 -2.77
CA PRO A 7 -2.00 26.43 -2.49
C PRO A 7 -0.99 26.16 -3.62
N ALA A 8 -0.44 27.23 -4.18
CA ALA A 8 0.60 27.15 -5.18
C ALA A 8 1.79 26.34 -4.64
N PHE A 9 2.31 25.44 -5.46
CA PHE A 9 3.52 24.68 -5.15
C PHE A 9 4.69 25.64 -5.01
N VAL A 10 5.17 25.83 -3.77
CA VAL A 10 6.39 26.59 -3.48
C VAL A 10 7.54 25.59 -3.40
N PRO A 11 8.53 25.62 -4.31
CA PRO A 11 9.70 24.77 -4.20
C PRO A 11 10.41 25.07 -2.88
N ALA A 12 10.86 24.02 -2.18
CA ALA A 12 11.63 24.18 -0.96
C ALA A 12 12.88 25.04 -1.28
N PRO A 13 13.22 26.03 -0.45
CA PRO A 13 14.40 26.85 -0.70
C PRO A 13 15.63 25.94 -0.72
N GLU A 14 16.44 26.00 -1.79
CA GLU A 14 17.70 25.25 -1.96
C GLU A 14 18.79 25.61 -0.93
N ARG A 15 18.45 26.43 0.06
CA ARG A 15 19.38 26.96 1.03
C ARG A 15 19.62 25.93 2.12
N ALA A 16 20.77 25.27 2.03
CA ALA A 16 21.28 24.44 3.11
C ALA A 16 21.24 25.22 4.44
N PRO A 17 20.77 24.62 5.54
CA PRO A 17 20.77 25.24 6.86
C PRO A 17 22.18 25.77 7.19
N PRO A 18 22.30 26.98 7.77
CA PRO A 18 23.59 27.61 8.04
C PRO A 18 24.47 26.80 9.01
N ASP A 19 23.86 25.98 9.86
CA ASP A 19 24.55 25.13 10.83
C ASP A 19 24.80 23.69 10.33
N LEU A 20 24.51 23.41 9.06
CA LEU A 20 24.72 22.07 8.51
C LEU A 20 26.21 21.84 8.30
N LYS A 21 26.84 21.14 9.26
CA LYS A 21 28.24 20.73 9.14
C LYS A 21 28.40 19.92 7.85
N PRO A 22 29.40 20.22 7.01
CA PRO A 22 29.68 19.43 5.81
C PRO A 22 29.89 17.97 6.19
N TYR A 23 28.95 17.11 5.81
CA TYR A 23 29.08 15.68 6.04
C TYR A 23 30.02 15.13 4.95
N ARG A 24 31.28 14.90 5.31
CA ARG A 24 32.26 14.23 4.45
C ARG A 24 31.95 12.74 4.47
N LEU A 25 31.23 12.28 3.45
CA LEU A 25 31.02 10.85 3.23
C LEU A 25 32.37 10.17 3.04
N ASN A 26 32.60 9.09 3.79
CA ASN A 26 33.77 8.24 3.60
C ASN A 26 33.34 6.89 3.00
N GLY A 27 34.27 6.22 2.30
CA GLY A 27 33.96 4.96 1.60
C GLY A 27 33.65 3.78 2.52
N THR A 28 33.87 3.92 3.83
CA THR A 28 33.57 2.91 4.85
C THR A 28 32.25 3.15 5.57
N GLN A 29 31.55 4.25 5.27
CA GLN A 29 30.34 4.65 5.98
C GLN A 29 29.14 3.86 5.43
N ASP A 30 28.31 3.34 6.31
CA ASP A 30 27.07 2.69 5.92
C ASP A 30 26.07 3.74 5.42
N MET A 31 25.95 3.84 4.11
CA MET A 31 25.05 4.77 3.43
C MET A 31 23.58 4.39 3.61
N LEU A 32 23.29 3.10 3.84
CA LEU A 32 21.90 2.65 4.02
C LEU A 32 21.36 3.06 5.38
N GLU A 33 22.21 3.05 6.40
CA GLU A 33 21.85 3.53 7.73
C GLU A 33 21.91 5.06 7.81
N LEU A 34 22.94 5.70 7.24
CA LEU A 34 23.12 7.15 7.33
C LEU A 34 21.97 7.96 6.72
N PHE A 35 21.41 7.47 5.62
CA PHE A 35 20.29 8.12 4.92
C PHE A 35 18.94 7.45 5.22
N ASP A 36 18.88 6.61 6.26
CA ASP A 36 17.67 5.87 6.66
C ASP A 36 17.04 5.09 5.50
N LEU A 37 17.87 4.55 4.59
CA LEU A 37 17.43 3.78 3.43
C LEU A 37 17.23 2.30 3.75
N MET A 38 17.55 1.85 4.97
CA MET A 38 17.37 0.46 5.40
C MET A 38 15.93 -0.05 5.19
N PRO A 39 14.85 0.70 5.52
CA PRO A 39 13.49 0.26 5.24
C PRO A 39 13.20 0.12 3.73
N LEU A 40 13.78 0.99 2.90
CA LEU A 40 13.63 0.94 1.45
C LEU A 40 14.37 -0.25 0.86
N TYR A 41 15.59 -0.51 1.32
CA TYR A 41 16.39 -1.69 0.96
C TYR A 41 15.65 -2.98 1.33
N ASP A 42 15.07 -3.04 2.52
CA ASP A 42 14.32 -4.20 3.02
C ASP A 42 13.07 -4.50 2.20
N ARG A 43 12.41 -3.48 1.66
CA ARG A 43 11.24 -3.63 0.80
C ARG A 43 11.62 -3.92 -0.65
N ALA A 44 12.63 -3.24 -1.19
CA ALA A 44 12.90 -3.23 -2.62
C ALA A 44 13.96 -4.24 -3.06
N VAL A 45 14.88 -4.64 -2.18
CA VAL A 45 16.02 -5.51 -2.53
C VAL A 45 15.91 -6.86 -1.86
N ARG A 46 15.65 -6.91 -0.54
CA ARG A 46 15.59 -8.18 0.20
C ARG A 46 14.60 -9.21 -0.36
N PRO A 47 13.43 -8.85 -0.94
CA PRO A 47 12.53 -9.83 -1.54
C PRO A 47 13.14 -10.54 -2.76
N TYR A 48 14.02 -9.89 -3.52
CA TYR A 48 14.70 -10.50 -4.68
C TYR A 48 15.90 -11.37 -4.29
N LEU A 49 16.40 -11.25 -3.06
CA LEU A 49 17.42 -12.16 -2.51
C LEU A 49 16.82 -13.51 -2.12
N ARG A 50 15.49 -13.62 -2.04
CA ARG A 50 14.79 -14.89 -1.84
C ARG A 50 14.50 -15.52 -3.21
N PRO A 51 14.82 -16.80 -3.42
CA PRO A 51 14.44 -17.51 -4.64
C PRO A 51 12.95 -17.85 -4.60
N GLU A 52 12.08 -16.90 -4.93
CA GLU A 52 10.65 -17.12 -5.15
C GLU A 52 10.33 -17.03 -6.66
N PRO A 53 9.35 -17.81 -7.15
CA PRO A 53 9.01 -17.88 -8.56
C PRO A 53 8.54 -16.53 -9.10
N ALA A 54 9.08 -16.17 -10.26
CA ALA A 54 8.91 -14.87 -10.90
C ALA A 54 7.44 -14.49 -11.13
N LEU A 55 6.94 -13.55 -10.33
CA LEU A 55 5.75 -12.76 -10.68
C LEU A 55 6.00 -11.99 -11.99
N PRO A 56 5.03 -11.93 -12.91
CA PRO A 56 5.18 -11.20 -14.16
C PRO A 56 5.32 -9.69 -13.88
N LYS A 57 6.51 -9.15 -14.15
CA LYS A 57 6.77 -7.70 -14.15
C LYS A 57 6.23 -7.09 -15.45
N THR A 58 4.93 -6.86 -15.53
CA THR A 58 4.38 -5.96 -16.55
C THR A 58 4.50 -4.53 -16.05
N PHE A 59 5.60 -3.87 -16.39
CA PHE A 59 5.65 -2.41 -16.27
C PHE A 59 4.76 -1.80 -17.35
N PRO A 60 3.91 -0.81 -17.01
CA PRO A 60 3.11 -0.11 -18.00
C PRO A 60 4.05 0.68 -18.92
N LYS A 61 4.41 0.08 -20.06
CA LYS A 61 5.23 0.70 -21.11
C LYS A 61 4.62 2.03 -21.60
N GLU A 62 3.32 2.21 -21.39
CA GLU A 62 2.56 3.39 -21.80
C GLU A 62 2.94 4.65 -21.02
N LEU A 63 3.20 4.55 -19.71
CA LEU A 63 3.57 5.72 -18.89
C LEU A 63 4.98 6.22 -19.21
N THR A 64 5.92 5.31 -19.48
CA THR A 64 7.27 5.71 -19.91
C THR A 64 7.22 6.38 -21.28
N GLN A 65 6.37 5.91 -22.20
CA GLN A 65 6.20 6.54 -23.51
C GLN A 65 5.58 7.94 -23.40
N LEU A 66 4.58 8.11 -22.53
CA LEU A 66 3.96 9.40 -22.22
C LEU A 66 4.99 10.41 -21.68
N LEU A 67 5.86 9.97 -20.76
CA LEU A 67 6.91 10.80 -20.16
C LEU A 67 8.03 11.16 -21.14
N MET A 68 8.43 10.22 -22.00
CA MET A 68 9.54 10.40 -22.94
C MET A 68 9.15 11.15 -24.22
N LYS A 69 7.85 11.29 -24.50
CA LYS A 69 7.30 11.99 -25.67
C LYS A 69 6.17 12.95 -25.28
N PRO A 70 6.43 13.96 -24.43
CA PRO A 70 5.39 14.87 -23.97
C PRO A 70 4.82 15.73 -25.11
N GLU A 71 5.64 16.06 -26.12
CA GLU A 71 5.23 16.88 -27.26
C GLU A 71 4.19 16.20 -28.17
N TYR A 72 4.18 14.86 -28.21
CA TYR A 72 3.17 14.08 -28.95
C TYR A 72 1.90 13.82 -28.13
N THR A 73 1.87 14.26 -26.86
CA THR A 73 0.79 13.93 -25.93
C THR A 73 0.14 15.14 -25.27
N TYR A 74 0.42 16.35 -25.79
CA TYR A 74 -0.22 17.57 -25.30
C TYR A 74 -1.63 17.72 -25.88
N ALA A 75 -2.52 16.78 -25.54
CA ALA A 75 -3.95 17.00 -25.64
C ALA A 75 -4.37 17.68 -24.32
N PRO A 76 -4.69 18.99 -24.30
CA PRO A 76 -5.20 19.62 -23.10
C PRO A 76 -6.45 18.87 -22.64
N ILE A 77 -6.48 18.48 -21.36
CA ILE A 77 -7.63 17.80 -20.79
C ILE A 77 -8.77 18.81 -20.75
N VAL A 78 -9.69 18.69 -21.69
CA VAL A 78 -10.92 19.47 -21.74
C VAL A 78 -12.08 18.62 -21.22
N PRO A 79 -13.06 19.22 -20.54
CA PRO A 79 -14.29 18.51 -20.19
C PRO A 79 -14.93 17.94 -21.45
N PHE A 80 -15.39 16.69 -21.40
CA PHE A 80 -16.19 16.13 -22.47
C PHE A 80 -17.57 16.77 -22.50
N ASP A 81 -18.15 16.87 -23.70
CA ASP A 81 -19.52 17.33 -23.86
C ASP A 81 -20.49 16.38 -23.17
N THR A 82 -21.56 16.94 -22.60
CA THR A 82 -22.59 16.19 -21.87
C THR A 82 -23.24 15.11 -22.73
N GLU A 83 -23.46 15.37 -24.02
CA GLU A 83 -23.99 14.40 -24.97
C GLU A 83 -23.04 13.21 -25.17
N THR A 84 -21.73 13.49 -25.31
CA THR A 84 -20.69 12.46 -25.42
C THR A 84 -20.65 11.56 -24.19
N LEU A 85 -20.75 12.16 -23.00
CA LEU A 85 -20.78 11.42 -21.74
C LEU A 85 -22.06 10.58 -21.62
N ASN A 86 -23.22 11.15 -21.92
CA ASN A 86 -24.50 10.43 -21.85
C ASN A 86 -24.52 9.23 -22.79
N ASN A 87 -23.97 9.37 -24.00
CA ASN A 87 -23.89 8.27 -24.96
C ASN A 87 -22.87 7.20 -24.54
N ALA A 88 -21.74 7.58 -23.94
CA ALA A 88 -20.68 6.65 -23.55
C ALA A 88 -21.00 5.87 -22.27
N PHE A 89 -21.75 6.47 -21.34
CA PHE A 89 -22.04 5.88 -20.02
C PHE A 89 -23.48 5.37 -19.86
N SER A 90 -24.33 5.49 -20.89
CA SER A 90 -25.64 4.83 -20.91
C SER A 90 -25.47 3.35 -21.24
N VAL A 91 -25.82 2.48 -20.29
CA VAL A 91 -25.74 1.03 -20.42
C VAL A 91 -27.13 0.44 -20.32
N GLU A 92 -27.47 -0.46 -21.23
CA GLU A 92 -28.73 -1.22 -21.16
C GLU A 92 -28.66 -2.22 -20.00
N PRO A 93 -29.70 -2.28 -19.15
CA PRO A 93 -29.73 -3.22 -18.05
C PRO A 93 -29.74 -4.65 -18.59
N SER A 94 -28.64 -5.36 -18.41
CA SER A 94 -28.52 -6.76 -18.81
C SER A 94 -28.82 -7.69 -17.63
N SER A 95 -29.52 -8.80 -17.90
CA SER A 95 -29.89 -9.79 -16.87
C SER A 95 -28.71 -10.67 -16.43
N THR A 96 -27.59 -10.63 -17.15
CA THR A 96 -26.40 -11.44 -16.87
C THR A 96 -25.30 -10.57 -16.27
N PRO A 97 -24.54 -11.05 -15.28
CA PRO A 97 -23.41 -10.29 -14.76
C PRO A 97 -22.38 -10.05 -15.86
N ALA A 98 -21.73 -8.88 -15.80
CA ALA A 98 -20.70 -8.51 -16.76
C ALA A 98 -19.53 -9.52 -16.72
N GLN A 99 -19.13 -10.00 -17.89
CA GLN A 99 -18.09 -11.02 -18.01
C GLN A 99 -16.75 -10.52 -17.48
N GLY A 100 -16.08 -11.35 -16.67
CA GLY A 100 -14.77 -11.02 -16.12
C GLY A 100 -14.78 -10.02 -14.96
N ILE A 101 -15.95 -9.57 -14.50
CA ILE A 101 -16.06 -8.79 -13.27
C ILE A 101 -16.23 -9.75 -12.10
N ASP A 102 -15.30 -9.69 -11.15
CA ASP A 102 -15.41 -10.40 -9.87
C ASP A 102 -16.37 -9.64 -8.95
N VAL A 103 -17.58 -10.15 -8.80
CA VAL A 103 -18.65 -9.53 -7.99
C VAL A 103 -18.35 -9.55 -6.50
N SER A 104 -17.46 -10.43 -6.03
CA SER A 104 -17.06 -10.48 -4.61
C SER A 104 -16.28 -9.24 -4.18
N LEU A 105 -15.69 -8.50 -5.14
CA LEU A 105 -15.06 -7.20 -4.86
C LEU A 105 -16.07 -6.07 -4.60
N LEU A 106 -17.33 -6.27 -4.95
CA LEU A 106 -18.42 -5.29 -4.76
C LEU A 106 -19.23 -5.55 -3.49
N GLU A 107 -18.98 -6.66 -2.80
CA GLU A 107 -19.63 -6.94 -1.52
C GLU A 107 -19.17 -5.89 -0.50
N ALA A 108 -20.13 -5.21 0.12
CA ALA A 108 -19.82 -4.29 1.20
C ALA A 108 -19.22 -5.12 2.35
N ASP A 109 -18.01 -4.75 2.79
CA ASP A 109 -17.45 -5.28 4.04
C ASP A 109 -18.53 -5.18 5.11
N GLU A 110 -18.85 -6.30 5.77
CA GLU A 110 -19.88 -6.35 6.81
C GLU A 110 -19.63 -5.19 7.77
N GLN A 111 -20.51 -4.19 7.69
CA GLN A 111 -20.45 -3.03 8.54
C GLN A 111 -20.60 -3.57 9.97
N GLU A 112 -19.49 -3.64 10.70
CA GLU A 112 -19.42 -4.17 12.06
C GLU A 112 -20.30 -3.31 12.96
N SER A 113 -21.60 -3.63 12.96
CA SER A 113 -22.57 -2.98 13.80
C SER A 113 -22.16 -3.29 15.25
N PRO A 114 -21.97 -2.27 16.11
CA PRO A 114 -21.56 -2.53 17.48
C PRO A 114 -22.68 -3.29 18.19
N ILE A 115 -22.43 -4.57 18.45
CA ILE A 115 -23.32 -5.50 19.14
C ILE A 115 -23.85 -4.82 20.42
N PRO A 116 -25.19 -4.67 20.61
CA PRO A 116 -25.72 -4.14 21.85
C PRO A 116 -25.44 -5.15 22.98
N LYS A 117 -24.54 -4.78 23.89
CA LYS A 117 -24.15 -5.56 25.07
C LYS A 117 -25.36 -5.85 25.96
N LYS A 118 -25.95 -7.06 25.87
CA LYS A 118 -26.89 -7.57 26.87
C LYS A 118 -26.13 -7.92 28.16
N LYS A 119 -26.45 -7.21 29.24
CA LYS A 119 -26.01 -7.50 30.61
C LYS A 119 -26.58 -8.85 31.06
N LYS A 120 -25.71 -9.77 31.50
CA LYS A 120 -26.10 -10.91 32.36
C LYS A 120 -25.19 -10.90 33.59
N ALA A 121 -25.80 -10.78 34.77
CA ALA A 121 -25.16 -10.78 36.08
C ALA A 121 -24.91 -12.24 36.57
N PRO A 122 -24.19 -12.44 37.70
CA PRO A 122 -23.17 -13.47 37.89
C PRO A 122 -23.69 -14.80 38.45
N ASN A 123 -22.98 -15.90 38.17
CA ASN A 123 -22.88 -17.01 39.12
C ASN A 123 -21.58 -17.81 38.92
N ASN A 124 -20.99 -18.20 40.06
CA ASN A 124 -19.80 -19.02 40.25
C ASN A 124 -19.79 -20.30 39.41
N GLU A 125 -18.65 -20.60 38.77
CA GLU A 125 -17.81 -21.74 39.13
C GLU A 125 -16.57 -21.77 38.22
N ARG A 126 -15.42 -21.77 38.87
CA ARG A 126 -14.09 -21.80 38.26
C ARG A 126 -13.64 -23.26 38.17
N PRO A 127 -13.26 -23.77 36.98
CA PRO A 127 -12.27 -24.83 36.91
C PRO A 127 -10.94 -24.29 36.37
N ASP A 128 -9.88 -24.62 37.10
CA ASP A 128 -8.50 -24.15 36.99
C ASP A 128 -7.86 -24.17 35.59
N PRO A 129 -6.88 -23.28 35.32
CA PRO A 129 -6.14 -23.26 34.06
C PRO A 129 -5.26 -24.52 33.89
N ARG A 130 -5.38 -25.13 32.71
CA ARG A 130 -4.60 -26.31 32.28
C ARG A 130 -3.11 -26.12 32.51
N LYS A 131 -2.53 -26.94 33.39
CA LYS A 131 -1.08 -27.00 33.67
C LYS A 131 -0.32 -27.36 32.38
N LYS A 132 0.58 -26.46 31.97
CA LYS A 132 1.55 -26.68 30.89
C LYS A 132 2.42 -27.90 31.24
N ARG A 133 2.33 -28.97 30.47
CA ARG A 133 3.27 -30.11 30.56
C ARG A 133 4.56 -29.71 29.84
N VAL A 134 5.56 -29.34 30.62
CA VAL A 134 6.96 -29.24 30.15
C VAL A 134 7.46 -30.65 29.93
N VAL A 135 7.77 -31.01 28.68
CA VAL A 135 8.43 -32.26 28.34
C VAL A 135 9.94 -32.02 28.34
N LEU A 136 10.62 -32.50 29.39
CA LEU A 136 12.07 -32.59 29.43
C LEU A 136 12.50 -33.72 28.49
N ILE A 137 13.17 -33.37 27.40
CA ILE A 137 13.79 -34.34 26.50
C ILE A 137 15.23 -34.56 27.00
N SER A 138 15.47 -35.68 27.69
CA SER A 138 16.82 -36.08 28.10
C SER A 138 17.62 -36.59 26.89
N LYS A 139 18.72 -35.91 26.55
CA LYS A 139 19.76 -36.41 25.63
C LYS A 139 20.38 -37.69 26.20
N LYS A 140 20.22 -38.82 25.50
CA LYS A 140 21.04 -40.02 25.73
C LYS A 140 22.19 -40.03 24.72
N LYS A 141 23.40 -39.84 25.23
CA LYS A 141 24.67 -40.02 24.52
C LYS A 141 24.96 -41.52 24.43
N ALA A 142 25.21 -42.03 23.23
CA ALA A 142 25.77 -43.35 22.99
C ALA A 142 27.13 -43.19 22.30
N GLN A 143 27.97 -44.19 22.55
CA GLN A 143 29.43 -44.24 22.51
C GLN A 143 30.08 -43.84 21.19
#